data_AF-A0A1Z8W274-F1
#
_entry.id   AF-A0A1Z8W274-F1
#
_cell.length_a   1.000
_cell.length_b   1.000
_cell.length_c   1.000
_cell.angle_alpha   90.00
_cell.angle_beta   90.00
_cell.angle_gamma   90.00
#
_symmetry.space_group_name_H-M   'P 1'
#
loop_
_entity.id
_entity.type
_entity.pdbx_description
1 polymer ?
#
loop_
_entity_poly.entity_id
_entity_poly.type
_entity_poly.pdbx_seq_one_letter_code
_entity_poly.pdbx_strand_id
1 'polypeptide(L)'
;MFHKVFRLYLSVAFSLVSADTSAQLLTLFEETDSDRNTVNQSESTSIRRDSDGNLVTGPEFTLVGTTRIGANYLAVVEDRSGEIISISSSQDSSVRVPGFPNYEIVGIGAGFVRVRYPDNLNCTEFIEQGVSCETSNIAVLNLANLNPIEVSPAALSSSDDQNVDSSSSEGDVNPFEAILRRASGVETDPEPGGAFQPTRISPEDVPPGMRIVSTPFGDRLVEADQ
;
A
#
# COMPACT_ATOMS: atom_id res chain seq x y z
N MET A 1 5.19 52.15 77.28
CA MET A 1 6.13 51.98 76.16
C MET A 1 6.73 50.58 76.30
N PHE A 2 6.51 49.57 75.45
CA PHE A 2 5.98 49.41 74.10
C PHE A 2 5.24 48.07 74.03
N HIS A 3 4.22 47.98 73.17
CA HIS A 3 3.47 46.75 72.86
C HIS A 3 4.36 45.64 72.27
N LYS A 4 4.07 44.38 72.62
CA LYS A 4 4.22 43.27 71.68
C LYS A 4 3.08 42.29 71.83
N VAL A 5 2.15 42.42 70.89
CA VAL A 5 1.08 41.49 70.55
C VAL A 5 1.71 40.42 69.65
N PHE A 6 1.54 39.12 69.94
CA PHE A 6 1.43 38.13 68.87
C PHE A 6 0.68 36.88 69.33
N ARG A 7 -0.44 36.63 68.64
CA ARG A 7 -1.42 35.53 68.74
C ARG A 7 -0.80 34.23 68.19
N LEU A 8 -0.93 33.08 68.85
CA LEU A 8 -1.99 32.05 68.70
C LEU A 8 -2.15 31.50 67.27
N TYR A 9 -1.81 30.22 67.06
CA TYR A 9 -2.42 29.23 66.12
C TYR A 9 -1.89 27.85 66.53
N LEU A 10 -2.61 27.06 67.35
CA LEU A 10 -3.64 26.07 66.99
C LEU A 10 -3.19 25.11 65.87
N SER A 11 -2.55 24.01 66.27
CA SER A 11 -2.17 22.88 65.42
C SER A 11 -3.34 21.89 65.36
N VAL A 12 -4.06 21.81 64.24
CA VAL A 12 -5.04 20.75 63.96
C VAL A 12 -4.39 19.78 62.98
N ALA A 13 -4.05 18.58 63.47
CA ALA A 13 -3.59 17.48 62.65
C ALA A 13 -4.80 16.75 62.05
N PHE A 14 -4.90 16.78 60.73
CA PHE A 14 -5.95 16.12 59.95
C PHE A 14 -5.35 14.86 59.32
N SER A 15 -5.60 13.70 59.93
CA SER A 15 -5.19 12.40 59.38
C SER A 15 -6.26 11.91 58.40
N LEU A 16 -6.01 12.05 57.10
CA LEU A 16 -6.75 11.37 56.05
C LEU A 16 -6.20 9.95 55.91
N VAL A 17 -7.01 8.95 56.26
CA VAL A 17 -6.80 7.55 55.91
C VAL A 17 -7.31 7.36 54.49
N SER A 18 -6.39 7.17 53.54
CA SER A 18 -6.72 6.71 52.19
C SER A 18 -6.94 5.20 52.22
N ALA A 19 -8.11 4.75 51.79
CA ALA A 19 -8.36 3.35 51.48
C ALA A 19 -7.77 3.02 50.10
N ASP A 20 -6.81 2.10 50.06
CA ASP A 20 -6.20 1.59 48.83
C ASP A 20 -7.21 0.69 48.09
N THR A 21 -7.86 1.23 47.06
CA THR A 21 -8.62 0.43 46.10
C THR A 21 -7.65 -0.10 45.06
N SER A 22 -7.21 -1.35 45.23
CA SER A 22 -6.44 -2.09 44.22
C SER A 22 -7.31 -2.40 43.01
N ALA A 23 -7.26 -1.54 42.01
CA ALA A 23 -7.81 -1.82 40.69
C ALA A 23 -7.06 -3.02 40.09
N GLN A 24 -7.74 -4.16 40.02
CA GLN A 24 -7.27 -5.34 39.32
C GLN A 24 -7.30 -5.05 37.82
N LEU A 25 -6.11 -4.90 37.24
CA LEU A 25 -5.93 -4.72 35.80
C LEU A 25 -6.14 -6.08 35.14
N LEU A 26 -7.34 -6.32 34.62
CA LEU A 26 -7.66 -7.46 33.76
C LEU A 26 -7.00 -7.23 32.40
N THR A 27 -5.80 -7.75 32.18
CA THR A 27 -5.21 -7.90 30.84
C THR A 27 -5.93 -9.06 30.14
N LEU A 28 -7.08 -8.76 29.54
CA LEU A 28 -7.94 -9.71 28.82
C LEU A 28 -7.56 -9.86 27.34
N PHE A 29 -6.40 -9.34 26.95
CA PHE A 29 -5.83 -9.53 25.63
C PHE A 29 -4.41 -10.06 25.80
N GLU A 30 -4.21 -11.26 25.26
CA GLU A 30 -2.90 -11.88 25.05
C GLU A 30 -2.27 -11.24 23.82
N GLU A 31 -1.01 -10.83 23.93
CA GLU A 31 -0.23 -10.29 22.81
C GLU A 31 0.20 -11.46 21.91
N THR A 32 -0.59 -11.74 20.86
CA THR A 32 -0.21 -12.69 19.82
C THR A 32 0.58 -11.98 18.73
N ASP A 33 1.89 -11.86 18.95
CA ASP A 33 2.92 -12.30 18.01
C ASP A 33 4.29 -11.96 18.60
N SER A 34 4.93 -12.98 19.17
CA SER A 34 6.35 -12.95 19.46
C SER A 34 6.99 -14.02 18.59
N ASP A 35 7.33 -13.62 17.36
CA ASP A 35 8.22 -14.39 16.49
C ASP A 35 9.51 -14.70 17.25
N ARG A 36 9.64 -15.96 17.64
CA ARG A 36 10.83 -16.49 18.27
C ARG A 36 11.84 -16.85 17.19
N ASN A 37 12.82 -15.94 17.08
CA ASN A 37 14.24 -16.22 17.29
C ASN A 37 15.08 -16.55 16.05
N THR A 38 15.99 -15.63 15.65
CA THR A 38 17.45 -15.91 15.63
C THR A 38 18.27 -14.60 15.67
N VAL A 39 18.73 -14.24 16.87
CA VAL A 39 20.08 -13.75 17.24
C VAL A 39 20.94 -13.10 16.14
N ASN A 40 20.97 -11.76 16.09
CA ASN A 40 22.17 -10.88 16.10
C ASN A 40 21.87 -9.49 15.53
N GLN A 41 21.18 -8.65 16.29
CA GLN A 41 21.52 -7.23 16.43
C GLN A 41 20.62 -6.63 17.48
N SER A 42 21.21 -6.24 18.60
CA SER A 42 20.61 -5.27 19.49
C SER A 42 20.63 -3.91 18.78
N GLU A 43 19.81 -3.73 17.75
CA GLU A 43 19.34 -2.40 17.42
C GLU A 43 18.34 -2.06 18.52
N SER A 44 18.87 -1.39 19.55
CA SER A 44 18.04 -0.55 20.39
C SER A 44 17.17 0.27 19.46
N THR A 45 15.87 -0.03 19.41
CA THR A 45 14.86 0.88 18.85
C THR A 45 14.92 2.10 19.75
N SER A 46 15.88 2.99 19.46
CA SER A 46 16.07 4.21 20.19
C SER A 46 14.73 4.91 20.10
N ILE A 47 14.09 5.10 21.24
CA ILE A 47 12.91 5.93 21.34
C ILE A 47 13.39 7.33 20.95
N ARG A 48 13.24 7.67 19.66
CA ARG A 48 13.72 8.93 19.10
C ARG A 48 12.70 10.00 19.43
N ARG A 49 13.19 11.11 19.97
CA ARG A 49 12.36 12.28 20.29
C ARG A 49 12.71 13.42 19.36
N ASP A 50 11.70 14.19 18.96
CA ASP A 50 11.90 15.44 18.21
C ASP A 50 12.60 16.49 19.10
N SER A 51 12.88 17.67 18.53
CA SER A 51 13.45 18.80 19.27
C SER A 51 12.57 19.28 20.43
N ASP A 52 11.28 18.89 20.44
CA ASP A 52 10.28 19.25 21.43
C ASP A 52 10.05 18.14 22.48
N GLY A 53 10.75 17.01 22.35
CA GLY A 53 10.68 15.88 23.29
C GLY A 53 9.55 14.87 23.02
N ASN A 54 8.80 15.00 21.93
CA ASN A 54 7.75 14.05 21.54
C ASN A 54 8.34 12.82 20.86
N LEU A 55 7.70 11.68 21.06
CA LEU A 55 8.03 10.44 20.37
C LEU A 55 7.84 10.61 18.87
N VAL A 56 8.92 10.48 18.08
CA VAL A 56 8.83 10.50 16.62
C VAL A 56 8.38 9.12 16.18
N THR A 57 7.08 8.99 15.90
CA THR A 57 6.46 7.72 15.48
C THR A 57 6.52 7.48 13.97
N GLY A 58 6.98 8.47 13.19
CA GLY A 58 7.09 8.35 11.74
C GLY A 58 7.67 9.61 11.08
N PRO A 59 7.94 9.56 9.77
CA PRO A 59 8.36 10.70 8.97
C PRO A 59 7.22 11.71 8.80
N GLU A 60 7.57 12.96 8.47
CA GLU A 60 6.57 14.00 8.18
C GLU A 60 5.79 13.72 6.90
N PHE A 61 6.48 13.16 5.91
CA PHE A 61 5.94 12.84 4.60
C PHE A 61 6.41 11.47 4.13
N THR A 62 5.54 10.74 3.45
CA THR A 62 5.86 9.50 2.73
C THR A 62 5.46 9.65 1.25
N LEU A 63 6.13 8.92 0.36
CA LEU A 63 5.84 8.99 -1.08
C LEU A 63 4.75 7.98 -1.45
N VAL A 64 3.63 8.49 -1.97
CA VAL A 64 2.56 7.66 -2.55
C VAL A 64 2.79 7.42 -4.03
N GLY A 65 3.30 8.42 -4.75
CA GLY A 65 3.64 8.24 -6.16
C GLY A 65 4.12 9.51 -6.86
N THR A 66 4.64 9.30 -8.06
CA THR A 66 5.06 10.38 -8.96
C THR A 66 4.55 10.10 -10.36
N THR A 67 4.03 11.11 -11.04
CA THR A 67 3.68 11.02 -12.46
C THR A 67 4.27 12.20 -13.23
N ARG A 68 4.55 11.99 -14.52
CA ARG A 68 5.13 12.99 -15.40
C ARG A 68 4.20 13.25 -16.57
N ILE A 69 3.86 14.52 -16.79
CA ILE A 69 3.04 14.98 -17.91
C ILE A 69 3.83 16.05 -18.67
N GLY A 70 4.38 15.66 -19.83
CA GLY A 70 5.27 16.53 -20.61
C GLY A 70 6.54 16.90 -19.84
N ALA A 71 6.70 18.20 -19.54
CA ALA A 71 7.81 18.74 -18.78
C ALA A 71 7.53 18.90 -17.27
N ASN A 72 6.29 18.66 -16.85
CA ASN A 72 5.87 18.82 -15.46
C ASN A 72 5.83 17.46 -14.75
N TYR A 73 6.23 17.47 -13.48
CA TYR A 73 6.09 16.36 -12.56
C TYR A 73 4.99 16.68 -11.56
N LEU A 74 4.24 15.65 -11.19
CA LEU A 74 3.28 15.66 -10.10
C LEU A 74 3.73 14.62 -9.09
N ALA A 75 4.09 15.08 -7.89
CA ALA A 75 4.33 14.22 -6.74
C ALA A 75 3.05 14.15 -5.91
N VAL A 76 2.74 12.97 -5.40
CA VAL A 76 1.68 12.74 -4.42
C VAL A 76 2.37 12.21 -3.18
N VAL A 77 2.30 12.98 -2.10
CA VAL A 77 2.86 12.64 -0.80
C VAL A 77 1.73 12.52 0.22
N GLU A 78 1.92 11.66 1.20
CA GLU A 78 1.03 11.52 2.35
C GLU A 78 1.74 12.15 3.55
N ASP A 79 1.03 12.96 4.33
CA ASP A 79 1.57 13.52 5.56
C ASP A 79 1.46 12.54 6.75
N ARG A 80 2.01 12.92 7.91
CA ARG A 80 1.88 12.13 9.14
C ARG A 80 0.43 11.88 9.61
N SER A 81 -0.53 12.68 9.15
CA SER A 81 -1.94 12.57 9.52
C SER A 81 -2.72 11.65 8.55
N GLY A 82 -2.11 11.26 7.44
CA GLY A 82 -2.73 10.50 6.35
C GLY A 82 -3.38 11.39 5.28
N GLU A 83 -3.17 12.71 5.32
CA GLU A 83 -3.63 13.65 4.30
C GLU A 83 -2.78 13.52 3.03
N ILE A 84 -3.45 13.39 1.89
CA ILE A 84 -2.83 13.28 0.58
C ILE A 84 -2.63 14.67 -0.03
N ILE A 85 -1.37 15.00 -0.32
CA ILE A 85 -0.96 16.30 -0.84
C ILE A 85 -0.37 16.12 -2.24
N SER A 86 -1.00 16.76 -3.23
CA SER A 86 -0.54 16.74 -4.62
C SER A 86 0.27 17.99 -4.96
N ILE A 87 1.50 17.81 -5.43
CA ILE A 87 2.45 18.90 -5.65
C ILE A 87 2.98 18.83 -7.08
N SER A 88 2.66 19.84 -7.88
CA SER A 88 3.17 19.98 -9.24
C SER A 88 4.43 20.84 -9.27
N SER A 89 5.49 20.35 -9.92
CA SER A 89 6.73 21.10 -10.13
C SER A 89 7.29 20.83 -11.53
N SER A 90 7.93 21.84 -12.12
CA SER A 90 8.78 21.64 -13.30
C SER A 90 10.13 21.04 -12.90
N GLN A 91 10.85 20.48 -13.86
CA GLN A 91 12.21 19.99 -13.62
C GLN A 91 13.07 21.12 -13.03
N ASP A 92 13.71 20.86 -11.88
CA ASP A 92 14.62 21.77 -11.16
C ASP A 92 14.00 23.04 -10.54
N SER A 93 12.67 23.14 -10.47
CA SER A 93 12.02 24.19 -9.68
C SER A 93 11.74 23.72 -8.26
N SER A 94 12.07 24.57 -7.29
CA SER A 94 11.73 24.33 -5.89
C SER A 94 10.35 24.91 -5.56
N VAL A 95 9.50 24.12 -4.91
CA VAL A 95 8.10 24.45 -4.64
C VAL A 95 7.77 24.19 -3.18
N ARG A 96 7.08 25.13 -2.53
CA ARG A 96 6.64 24.96 -1.14
C ARG A 96 5.52 23.92 -1.04
N VAL A 97 5.56 23.12 0.01
CA VAL A 97 4.51 22.14 0.29
C VAL A 97 3.26 22.87 0.80
N PRO A 98 2.08 22.70 0.17
CA PRO A 98 0.84 23.31 0.64
C PRO A 98 0.51 22.87 2.07
N GLY A 99 0.16 23.80 2.97
CA GLY A 99 -0.17 23.50 4.37
C GLY A 99 1.04 23.35 5.30
N PHE A 100 2.25 23.16 4.76
CA PHE A 100 3.48 22.94 5.53
C PHE A 100 4.48 24.09 5.29
N PRO A 101 4.45 25.15 6.12
CA PRO A 101 5.35 26.27 5.94
C PRO A 101 6.80 25.82 6.12
N ASN A 102 7.70 26.37 5.30
CA ASN A 102 9.15 26.12 5.34
C ASN A 102 9.60 24.72 4.89
N TYR A 103 8.68 23.85 4.45
CA TYR A 103 9.02 22.65 3.69
C TYR A 103 9.00 22.96 2.19
N GLU A 104 10.02 22.46 1.49
CA GLU A 104 10.20 22.75 0.08
C GLU A 104 10.59 21.49 -0.69
N ILE A 105 9.86 21.17 -1.76
CA ILE A 105 10.26 20.15 -2.70
C ILE A 105 11.35 20.73 -3.59
N VAL A 106 12.56 20.17 -3.52
CA VAL A 106 13.72 20.62 -4.29
C VAL A 106 13.81 19.89 -5.63
N GLY A 107 13.24 18.69 -5.73
CA GLY A 107 13.21 17.96 -6.99
C GLY A 107 12.24 16.78 -6.96
N ILE A 108 11.63 16.51 -8.11
CA ILE A 108 10.75 15.36 -8.33
C ILE A 108 11.36 14.53 -9.44
N GLY A 109 11.52 13.23 -9.20
CA GLY A 109 12.01 12.26 -10.19
C GLY A 109 11.01 11.14 -10.45
N ALA A 110 11.44 10.14 -11.20
CA ALA A 110 10.67 8.92 -11.40
C ALA A 110 10.79 8.04 -10.14
N GLY A 111 9.73 8.00 -9.34
CA GLY A 111 9.65 7.17 -8.14
C GLY A 111 10.34 7.75 -6.90
N PHE A 112 10.82 8.99 -6.95
CA PHE A 112 11.41 9.67 -5.80
C PHE A 112 11.06 11.16 -5.74
N VAL A 113 11.11 11.72 -4.53
CA VAL A 113 10.91 13.15 -4.26
C VAL A 113 11.96 13.63 -3.26
N ARG A 114 12.61 14.75 -3.54
CA ARG A 114 13.53 15.41 -2.59
C ARG A 114 12.82 16.53 -1.86
N VAL A 115 12.73 16.41 -0.54
CA VAL A 115 12.12 17.40 0.35
C VAL A 115 13.18 18.03 1.23
N ARG A 116 13.25 19.35 1.22
CA ARG A 116 14.03 20.17 2.14
C ARG A 116 13.20 20.49 3.37
N TYR A 117 13.77 20.17 4.51
CA TYR A 117 13.22 20.43 5.83
C TYR A 117 13.62 21.85 6.26
N PRO A 118 12.85 22.47 7.16
CA PRO A 118 13.22 23.77 7.71
C PRO A 118 14.50 23.70 8.54
N ASP A 119 15.19 24.82 8.70
CA ASP A 119 16.53 24.88 9.32
C ASP A 119 16.58 24.42 10.79
N ASN A 120 15.42 24.33 11.46
CA ASN A 120 15.30 23.86 12.84
C ASN A 120 15.09 22.35 12.97
N LEU A 121 14.87 21.63 11.86
CA LEU A 121 14.60 20.20 11.86
C LEU A 121 15.70 19.45 11.12
N ASN A 122 16.25 18.44 11.80
CA ASN A 122 17.17 17.51 11.18
C ASN A 122 16.41 16.38 10.50
N CYS A 123 16.85 16.00 9.32
CA CYS A 123 16.35 14.84 8.61
C CYS A 123 16.58 13.58 9.46
N THR A 124 15.54 12.77 9.61
CA THR A 124 15.61 11.45 10.27
C THR A 124 15.14 10.39 9.28
N GLU A 125 15.89 9.30 9.20
CA GLU A 125 15.63 8.20 8.25
C GLU A 125 14.55 7.26 8.77
N PHE A 126 13.62 6.90 7.88
CA PHE A 126 12.58 5.90 8.07
C PHE A 126 12.55 5.01 6.83
N ILE A 127 13.52 4.10 6.76
CA ILE A 127 13.78 3.26 5.56
C ILE A 127 12.56 2.40 5.21
N GLU A 128 11.88 1.84 6.22
CA GLU A 128 10.68 1.02 6.03
C GLU A 128 9.49 1.79 5.41
N GLN A 129 9.48 3.12 5.59
CA GLN A 129 8.48 4.02 5.00
C GLN A 129 9.01 4.75 3.76
N GLY A 130 10.16 4.34 3.25
CA GLY A 130 10.78 4.90 2.05
C GLY A 130 11.48 6.25 2.25
N VAL A 131 11.78 6.67 3.48
CA VAL A 131 12.41 7.96 3.76
C VAL A 131 13.88 7.78 4.10
N SER A 132 14.77 8.31 3.26
CA SER A 132 16.23 8.31 3.46
C SER A 132 16.78 9.73 3.48
N CYS A 133 17.85 10.00 4.23
CA CYS A 133 18.41 11.34 4.34
C CYS A 133 19.64 11.48 3.44
N GLU A 134 19.60 12.43 2.50
CA GLU A 134 20.75 12.73 1.63
C GLU A 134 21.70 13.74 2.31
N THR A 135 21.14 14.72 3.01
CA THR A 135 21.88 15.68 3.84
C THR A 135 21.20 15.86 5.20
N SER A 136 21.75 16.72 6.07
CA SER A 136 21.14 17.03 7.37
C SER A 136 19.73 17.61 7.29
N ASN A 137 19.34 18.21 6.16
CA ASN A 137 18.06 18.88 5.95
C ASN A 137 17.35 18.49 4.65
N ILE A 138 17.86 17.51 3.89
CA ILE A 138 17.23 17.01 2.66
C ILE A 138 16.92 15.53 2.84
N ALA A 139 15.63 15.22 2.77
CA ALA A 139 15.11 13.86 2.71
C ALA A 139 14.81 13.48 1.26
N VAL A 140 15.11 12.24 0.91
CA VAL A 140 14.68 11.57 -0.31
C VAL A 140 13.58 10.59 0.07
N LEU A 141 12.39 10.85 -0.43
CA LEU A 141 11.22 9.99 -0.31
C LEU A 141 11.19 9.07 -1.52
N ASN A 142 11.19 7.76 -1.27
CA ASN A 142 11.01 6.71 -2.25
C ASN A 142 9.71 5.96 -1.94
N LEU A 143 9.17 5.26 -2.93
CA LEU A 143 8.03 4.37 -2.71
C LEU A 143 8.44 3.29 -1.70
N ALA A 144 7.67 3.17 -0.62
CA ALA A 144 7.83 2.12 0.38
C ALA A 144 7.43 0.78 -0.26
N ASN A 145 8.37 0.15 -0.96
CA ASN A 145 8.17 -1.16 -1.55
C ASN A 145 8.46 -2.21 -0.49
N LEU A 146 7.50 -3.12 -0.28
CA LEU A 146 7.75 -4.33 0.49
C LEU A 146 8.77 -5.21 -0.24
N ASN A 147 9.54 -5.97 0.52
CA ASN A 147 10.43 -6.97 -0.05
C ASN A 147 9.60 -7.97 -0.88
N PRO A 148 10.05 -8.32 -2.10
CA PRO A 148 9.40 -9.35 -2.89
C PRO A 148 9.27 -10.64 -2.07
N ILE A 149 8.09 -11.26 -2.15
CA ILE A 149 7.86 -12.56 -1.51
C ILE A 149 8.74 -13.58 -2.23
N GLU A 150 9.73 -14.12 -1.53
CA GLU A 150 10.54 -15.21 -2.05
C GLU A 150 9.66 -16.45 -2.20
N VAL A 151 9.38 -16.83 -3.44
CA VAL A 151 8.80 -18.14 -3.73
C VAL A 151 9.85 -19.20 -3.42
N SER A 152 9.65 -19.95 -2.34
CA SER A 152 10.52 -21.08 -2.02
C SER A 152 10.48 -22.09 -3.18
N PRO A 153 11.63 -22.41 -3.82
CA PRO A 153 11.68 -23.35 -4.94
C PRO A 153 11.30 -24.79 -4.54
N ALA A 154 11.03 -25.07 -3.26
CA ALA A 154 10.59 -26.38 -2.79
C ALA A 154 9.24 -26.84 -3.36
N ALA A 155 8.41 -25.92 -3.90
CA ALA A 155 7.18 -26.28 -4.61
C ALA A 155 7.40 -26.59 -6.11
N LEU A 156 8.61 -26.33 -6.63
CA LEU A 156 9.05 -26.65 -7.99
C LEU A 156 10.08 -27.80 -7.96
N SER A 157 9.85 -28.81 -7.13
CA SER A 157 10.45 -30.12 -7.39
C SER A 157 9.62 -30.82 -8.46
N SER A 158 9.79 -30.35 -9.69
CA SER A 158 9.52 -31.14 -10.89
C SER A 158 10.22 -32.47 -10.71
N SER A 159 9.43 -33.51 -10.50
CA SER A 159 9.89 -34.88 -10.58
C SER A 159 10.11 -35.17 -12.06
N ASP A 160 11.25 -34.75 -12.61
CA ASP A 160 11.66 -35.13 -13.95
C ASP A 160 12.04 -36.61 -13.97
N ASP A 161 11.38 -37.31 -14.89
CA ASP A 161 11.80 -38.52 -15.58
C ASP A 161 12.11 -39.78 -14.76
N GLN A 162 11.04 -40.51 -14.44
CA GLN A 162 11.05 -41.96 -14.67
C GLN A 162 9.84 -42.38 -15.50
N ASN A 163 10.12 -42.57 -16.79
CA ASN A 163 9.58 -43.59 -17.68
C ASN A 163 8.60 -44.58 -17.00
N VAL A 164 7.29 -44.29 -17.07
CA VAL A 164 6.24 -45.31 -16.88
C VAL A 164 5.18 -45.11 -17.96
N ASP A 165 5.17 -46.10 -18.83
CA ASP A 165 4.16 -46.43 -19.80
C ASP A 165 2.75 -46.52 -19.18
N SER A 166 1.79 -45.87 -19.84
CA SER A 166 0.36 -46.15 -19.88
C SER A 166 -0.51 -46.06 -18.60
N SER A 167 -1.57 -45.26 -18.80
CA SER A 167 -2.95 -45.41 -18.31
C SER A 167 -3.42 -44.60 -17.09
N SER A 168 -4.29 -43.63 -17.42
CA SER A 168 -5.41 -43.11 -16.61
C SER A 168 -5.11 -42.59 -15.21
N SER A 169 -4.96 -41.28 -15.09
CA SER A 169 -5.59 -40.53 -14.00
C SER A 169 -6.26 -39.28 -14.59
N GLU A 170 -7.58 -39.20 -14.47
CA GLU A 170 -8.31 -37.96 -14.59
C GLU A 170 -7.82 -37.05 -13.45
N GLY A 171 -6.88 -36.16 -13.76
CA GLY A 171 -6.26 -35.25 -12.82
C GLY A 171 -6.26 -33.86 -13.44
N ASP A 172 -6.96 -32.95 -12.79
CA ASP A 172 -7.22 -31.56 -13.18
C ASP A 172 -6.11 -30.93 -14.03
N VAL A 173 -6.33 -30.89 -15.35
CA VAL A 173 -5.52 -30.07 -16.27
C VAL A 173 -5.71 -28.62 -15.83
N ASN A 174 -4.61 -27.97 -15.45
CA ASN A 174 -4.64 -26.57 -15.02
C ASN A 174 -5.32 -25.73 -16.13
N PRO A 175 -6.39 -24.96 -15.81
CA PRO A 175 -7.17 -24.25 -16.82
C PRO A 175 -6.33 -23.23 -17.61
N PHE A 176 -5.22 -22.75 -17.03
CA PHE A 176 -4.28 -21.85 -17.69
C PHE A 176 -3.35 -22.58 -18.66
N GLU A 177 -3.03 -23.85 -18.41
CA GLU A 177 -2.19 -24.65 -19.31
C GLU A 177 -2.89 -24.87 -20.66
N ALA A 178 -4.21 -25.07 -20.65
CA ALA A 178 -5.01 -25.17 -21.87
C ALA A 178 -4.96 -23.89 -22.72
N ILE A 179 -4.92 -22.71 -22.08
CA ILE A 179 -4.85 -21.42 -22.79
C ILE A 179 -3.45 -21.20 -23.38
N LEU A 180 -2.41 -21.49 -22.61
CA LEU A 180 -1.01 -21.40 -23.06
C LEU A 180 -0.73 -22.33 -24.24
N ARG A 181 -1.26 -23.57 -24.24
CA ARG A 181 -1.14 -24.50 -25.36
C ARG A 181 -1.84 -24.01 -26.63
N ARG A 182 -3.04 -23.40 -26.49
CA ARG A 182 -3.72 -22.76 -27.65
C ARG A 182 -2.94 -21.57 -28.20
N ALA A 183 -2.28 -20.80 -27.34
CA ALA A 183 -1.47 -19.66 -27.75
C ALA A 183 -0.13 -20.06 -28.38
N SER A 184 0.45 -21.20 -27.97
CA SER A 184 1.74 -21.69 -28.47
C SER A 184 1.66 -22.44 -29.82
N GLY A 185 0.46 -22.81 -30.26
CA GLY A 185 0.23 -23.36 -31.61
C GLY A 185 0.79 -24.77 -31.86
N VAL A 186 1.15 -25.51 -30.80
CA VAL A 186 1.63 -26.89 -30.88
C VAL A 186 0.43 -27.84 -30.82
N GLU A 187 0.12 -28.45 -31.98
CA GLU A 187 -0.97 -29.40 -32.30
C GLU A 187 -2.39 -28.79 -32.43
N THR A 188 -2.90 -28.55 -33.65
CA THR A 188 -3.52 -29.47 -34.64
C THR A 188 -4.81 -30.14 -34.18
N ASP A 189 -5.89 -29.37 -34.18
CA ASP A 189 -7.11 -29.55 -34.96
C ASP A 189 -8.15 -28.63 -34.29
N PRO A 190 -8.64 -27.56 -34.93
CA PRO A 190 -9.74 -26.82 -34.35
C PRO A 190 -10.96 -27.74 -34.29
N GLU A 191 -11.16 -28.38 -33.14
CA GLU A 191 -12.46 -28.96 -32.77
C GLU A 191 -13.54 -27.99 -33.26
N PRO A 192 -14.45 -28.42 -34.16
CA PRO A 192 -15.35 -27.52 -34.89
C PRO A 192 -16.39 -26.81 -34.01
N GLY A 193 -16.26 -26.87 -32.68
CA GLY A 193 -17.10 -26.19 -31.70
C GLY A 193 -16.44 -25.02 -30.94
N GLY A 194 -15.14 -24.76 -31.14
CA GLY A 194 -14.42 -23.71 -30.37
C GLY A 194 -14.42 -22.31 -30.99
N ALA A 195 -14.70 -22.21 -32.29
CA ALA A 195 -14.80 -20.94 -33.00
C ALA A 195 -16.21 -20.36 -32.87
N PHE A 196 -16.31 -19.05 -32.65
CA PHE A 196 -17.59 -18.34 -32.68
C PHE A 196 -18.28 -18.56 -34.04
N GLN A 197 -19.42 -19.26 -34.05
CA GLN A 197 -20.26 -19.45 -35.22
C GLN A 197 -21.43 -18.46 -35.16
N PRO A 198 -21.47 -17.44 -36.04
CA PRO A 198 -22.56 -16.49 -36.07
C PRO A 198 -23.90 -17.19 -36.34
N THR A 199 -24.89 -16.98 -35.47
CA THR A 199 -26.24 -17.53 -35.64
C THR A 199 -26.89 -16.98 -36.90
N ARG A 200 -27.43 -17.84 -37.77
CA ARG A 200 -28.20 -17.47 -38.98
C ARG A 200 -29.66 -17.83 -38.80
N ILE A 201 -30.56 -16.89 -39.10
CA ILE A 201 -32.01 -17.08 -38.97
C ILE A 201 -32.59 -17.33 -40.36
N SER A 202 -33.33 -18.42 -40.55
CA SER A 202 -34.01 -18.70 -41.82
C SER A 202 -35.19 -17.74 -42.02
N PRO A 203 -35.52 -17.36 -43.26
CA PRO A 203 -36.64 -16.44 -43.54
C PRO A 203 -38.00 -17.01 -43.12
N GLU A 204 -38.11 -18.32 -42.94
CA GLU A 204 -39.31 -19.03 -42.47
C GLU A 204 -39.53 -18.86 -40.96
N ASP A 205 -38.46 -18.60 -40.20
CA ASP A 205 -38.47 -18.44 -38.75
C ASP A 205 -38.68 -16.98 -38.31
N VAL A 206 -39.00 -16.09 -39.25
CA VAL A 206 -39.20 -14.66 -39.01
C VAL A 206 -40.68 -14.39 -38.72
N PRO A 207 -41.04 -13.94 -37.50
CA PRO A 207 -42.41 -13.56 -37.17
C PRO A 207 -42.91 -12.39 -38.03
N PRO A 208 -44.23 -12.29 -38.29
CA PRO A 208 -44.80 -11.19 -39.06
C PRO A 208 -44.52 -9.85 -38.36
N GLY A 209 -44.05 -8.86 -39.13
CA GLY A 209 -43.67 -7.53 -38.61
C GLY A 209 -42.21 -7.39 -38.17
N MET A 210 -41.39 -8.44 -38.29
CA MET A 210 -39.95 -8.41 -38.03
C MET A 210 -39.14 -8.52 -39.32
N ARG A 211 -37.90 -7.99 -39.32
CA ARG A 211 -36.91 -8.15 -40.39
C ARG A 211 -35.56 -8.61 -39.82
N ILE A 212 -34.82 -9.36 -40.62
CA ILE A 212 -33.47 -9.83 -40.26
C ILE A 212 -32.45 -8.72 -40.55
N VAL A 213 -31.54 -8.47 -39.60
CA VAL A 213 -30.33 -7.66 -39.78
C VAL A 213 -29.11 -8.54 -39.57
N SER A 214 -28.39 -8.84 -40.65
CA SER A 214 -27.16 -9.63 -40.59
C SER A 214 -25.99 -8.81 -40.06
N THR A 215 -25.39 -9.27 -38.97
CA THR A 215 -24.17 -8.69 -38.40
C THR A 215 -23.03 -9.72 -38.45
N PRO A 216 -21.75 -9.29 -38.35
CA PRO A 216 -20.63 -10.21 -38.22
C PRO A 216 -20.74 -11.13 -36.98
N PHE A 217 -21.55 -10.75 -35.99
CA PHE A 217 -21.82 -11.54 -34.79
C PHE A 217 -23.10 -12.39 -34.88
N GLY A 218 -23.76 -12.42 -36.03
CA GLY A 218 -25.00 -13.18 -36.24
C GLY A 218 -26.17 -12.30 -36.65
N ASP A 219 -27.30 -12.94 -36.89
CA ASP A 219 -28.52 -12.32 -37.35
C ASP A 219 -29.38 -11.90 -36.15
N ARG A 220 -30.01 -10.73 -36.24
CA ARG A 220 -30.97 -10.24 -35.24
C ARG A 220 -32.29 -9.85 -35.90
N LEU A 221 -33.39 -10.10 -35.19
CA LEU A 221 -34.72 -9.65 -35.58
C LEU A 221 -34.93 -8.22 -35.07
N VAL A 222 -35.35 -7.34 -35.95
CA VAL A 222 -35.69 -5.95 -35.65
C VAL A 222 -37.09 -5.69 -36.18
N GLU A 223 -37.87 -4.86 -35.50
CA GLU A 223 -39.17 -4.44 -36.00
C GLU A 223 -39.01 -3.82 -37.40
N ALA A 224 -39.86 -4.23 -38.34
CA ALA A 224 -39.95 -3.59 -39.62
C ALA A 224 -40.69 -2.26 -39.39
N ASP A 225 -39.93 -1.17 -39.21
CA ASP A 225 -40.49 0.19 -39.24
C ASP A 225 -41.41 0.30 -40.46
N GLN A 226 -42.69 0.59 -40.23
CA GLN A 226 -43.69 0.82 -41.27
C GLN A 226 -43.38 2.10 -42.05
#